data_AF-A0A2D7X0C4-F1
#
_entry.id   AF-A0A2D7X0C4-F1
#
_cell.length_a   1.000
_cell.length_b   1.000
_cell.length_c   1.000
_cell.angle_alpha   90.00
_cell.angle_beta   90.00
_cell.angle_gamma   90.00
#
_symmetry.space_group_name_H-M   'P 1'
#
loop_
_entity.id
_entity.type
_entity.pdbx_description
1 polymer ?
#
loop_
_entity_poly.entity_id
_entity_poly.type
_entity_poly.pdbx_seq_one_letter_code
_entity_poly.pdbx_strand_id
1 'polypeptide(L)'
;MKKIYLILTVLLTLPLIFQTTPLEILKLKTYDAFIQTPEPSGNFVILNITEEDVEREGGYPFPRKRLADINIELLTKGAIGVGWAISFPQADRFGGDNDLARSLGYAPSVIAMFEDGKGFYPASPGTVVIGNSVGGITSSGVKANHSSYDEVLQGLAIAPTDVDQLVRRMPLLVKTPNNEWIPSFGTQIYKSLFGIKTYIIKTNENGIQEISIQGIPPIKTDSYGRKWISWVDTPQTDLQEMNVNGKFVIVGVTANGVMPQIATPVGLVEPHKIQTALAESILIQNSPYIPDYALVVELSIVLVLISLIWVAIVRLGIYWGLGITLVLLTATGVYGVYTIGQGFLIDVTWALVSGFITASVAFYLRFREQYKLRLQIKKQFEHYLDPRQVKRLQQDPDLLKLGGEKRRCTFLFTDVRGFTALSETLEPEEVTKIMNKALTIQSDAVKKYGGMVDKYIGDAMMAIFNAPLDLQHHENIAVDCAKEIQENIIAADIGVAIGVGVNTGEAVIGNMGSDTRFDYSAIGDAVNTAARLESATKEAGVDILIGEETEKYCGYTLQSLKPIKVKGKEKPLKIYTV
;
A
#
# COMPACT_ATOMS: atom_id res chain seq x y z
N MET A 1 -1.97 17.40 -6.40
CA MET A 1 -1.61 16.07 -6.94
C MET A 1 -0.14 15.98 -7.38
N LYS A 2 0.34 16.73 -8.38
CA LYS A 2 1.74 16.63 -8.88
C LYS A 2 2.84 16.78 -7.80
N LYS A 3 2.73 17.76 -6.89
CA LYS A 3 3.70 17.92 -5.78
C LYS A 3 3.73 16.72 -4.84
N ILE A 4 2.56 16.16 -4.52
CA ILE A 4 2.44 14.98 -3.63
C ILE A 4 3.03 13.74 -4.31
N TYR A 5 2.78 13.55 -5.60
CA TYR A 5 3.41 12.49 -6.39
C TYR A 5 4.93 12.52 -6.29
N LEU A 6 5.54 13.68 -6.52
CA LEU A 6 7.00 13.82 -6.48
C LEU A 6 7.55 13.51 -5.09
N ILE A 7 6.95 14.08 -4.04
CA ILE A 7 7.36 13.84 -2.64
C ILE A 7 7.24 12.35 -2.30
N LEU A 8 6.11 11.73 -2.67
CA LEU A 8 5.86 10.31 -2.41
C LEU A 8 6.86 9.41 -3.13
N THR A 9 7.14 9.69 -4.41
CA THR A 9 8.10 8.92 -5.21
C THR A 9 9.49 8.99 -4.59
N VAL A 10 9.95 10.19 -4.21
CA VAL A 10 11.23 10.36 -3.53
C VAL A 10 11.25 9.54 -2.23
N LEU A 11 10.28 9.74 -1.34
CA LEU A 11 10.22 9.04 -0.05
C LEU A 11 10.22 7.51 -0.18
N LEU A 12 9.50 6.96 -1.17
CA LEU A 12 9.41 5.52 -1.38
C LEU A 12 10.65 4.91 -2.05
N THR A 13 11.50 5.72 -2.69
CA THR A 13 12.78 5.22 -3.26
C THR A 13 13.93 5.23 -2.26
N LEU A 14 13.89 6.07 -1.21
CA LEU A 14 14.99 6.18 -0.23
C LEU A 14 15.33 4.84 0.45
N PRO A 15 14.37 4.01 0.89
CA PRO A 15 14.71 2.74 1.55
C PRO A 15 15.52 1.78 0.68
N LEU A 16 15.28 1.77 -0.64
CA LEU A 16 16.06 0.98 -1.60
C LEU A 16 17.47 1.53 -1.76
N ILE A 17 17.62 2.84 -1.88
CA ILE A 17 18.92 3.51 -2.07
C ILE A 17 19.82 3.30 -0.84
N PHE A 18 19.24 3.43 0.37
CA PHE A 18 19.99 3.29 1.62
C PHE A 18 20.06 1.84 2.14
N GLN A 19 19.41 0.89 1.47
CA GLN A 19 19.36 -0.54 1.88
C GLN A 19 19.10 -0.70 3.38
N THR A 20 17.96 -0.18 3.85
CA THR A 20 17.66 -0.20 5.28
C THR A 20 17.52 -1.64 5.79
N THR A 21 17.98 -1.90 7.02
CA THR A 21 17.96 -3.25 7.60
C THR A 21 16.59 -3.94 7.57
N PRO A 22 15.45 -3.27 7.88
CA PRO A 22 14.14 -3.91 7.79
C PRO A 22 13.76 -4.33 6.37
N LEU A 23 14.16 -3.55 5.36
CA LEU A 23 13.94 -3.89 3.95
C LEU A 23 14.79 -5.09 3.54
N GLU A 24 16.06 -5.11 3.95
CA GLU A 24 16.96 -6.23 3.66
C GLU A 24 16.47 -7.53 4.30
N ILE A 25 16.00 -7.48 5.56
CA ILE A 25 15.38 -8.65 6.22
C ILE A 25 14.15 -9.13 5.45
N LEU A 26 13.26 -8.22 5.04
CA LEU A 26 12.05 -8.57 4.29
C LEU A 26 12.39 -9.23 2.94
N LYS A 27 13.39 -8.69 2.25
CA LYS A 27 13.93 -9.22 0.99
C LYS A 27 14.48 -10.63 1.18
N LEU A 28 15.34 -10.84 2.18
CA LEU A 28 15.94 -12.14 2.45
C LEU A 28 14.89 -13.21 2.83
N LYS A 29 13.91 -12.85 3.67
CA LYS A 29 12.80 -13.76 4.00
C LYS A 29 11.93 -14.13 2.79
N THR A 30 11.75 -13.18 1.87
CA THR A 30 11.02 -13.43 0.62
C THR A 30 11.79 -14.44 -0.24
N TYR A 31 13.11 -14.31 -0.32
CA TYR A 31 13.94 -15.29 -1.02
C TYR A 31 13.85 -16.67 -0.38
N ASP A 32 13.98 -16.77 0.94
CA ASP A 32 13.88 -18.05 1.65
C ASP A 32 12.54 -18.76 1.40
N ALA A 33 11.44 -18.00 1.25
CA ALA A 33 10.11 -18.57 1.04
C ALA A 33 9.88 -19.11 -0.39
N PHE A 34 10.61 -18.60 -1.39
CA PHE A 34 10.35 -18.90 -2.81
C PHE A 34 11.50 -19.64 -3.51
N ILE A 35 12.70 -19.69 -2.91
CA ILE A 35 13.80 -20.51 -3.43
C ILE A 35 13.44 -21.99 -3.32
N GLN A 36 13.66 -22.73 -4.41
CA GLN A 36 13.47 -24.17 -4.43
C GLN A 36 14.77 -24.87 -4.02
N THR A 37 14.63 -25.89 -3.17
CA THR A 37 15.73 -26.78 -2.79
C THR A 37 15.96 -27.80 -3.91
N PRO A 38 17.15 -27.86 -4.52
CA PRO A 38 17.45 -28.84 -5.56
C PRO A 38 17.77 -30.22 -4.97
N GLU A 39 17.61 -31.24 -5.80
CA GLU A 39 17.98 -32.62 -5.46
C GLU A 39 19.51 -32.78 -5.29
N PRO A 40 19.96 -33.74 -4.46
CA PRO A 40 21.38 -34.01 -4.27
C PRO A 40 22.09 -34.45 -5.54
N SER A 41 23.33 -34.00 -5.74
CA SER A 41 24.11 -34.38 -6.93
C SER A 41 24.49 -35.86 -6.95
N GLY A 42 24.42 -36.53 -5.80
CA GLY A 42 24.87 -37.91 -5.60
C GLY A 42 26.38 -38.06 -5.43
N ASN A 43 27.15 -36.97 -5.53
CA ASN A 43 28.62 -36.99 -5.45
C ASN A 43 29.14 -36.89 -4.02
N PHE A 44 28.33 -36.39 -3.08
CA PHE A 44 28.73 -36.18 -1.68
C PHE A 44 27.95 -37.07 -0.73
N VAL A 45 28.58 -37.39 0.40
CA VAL A 45 27.95 -38.00 1.57
C VAL A 45 28.54 -37.40 2.83
N ILE A 46 27.69 -37.14 3.81
CA ILE A 46 28.09 -36.61 5.10
C ILE A 46 28.32 -37.80 6.04
N LEU A 47 29.52 -37.89 6.63
CA LEU A 47 29.78 -38.82 7.71
C LEU A 47 29.70 -38.08 9.04
N ASN A 48 28.77 -38.49 9.88
CA ASN A 48 28.58 -37.96 11.23
C ASN A 48 29.30 -38.86 12.23
N ILE A 49 30.22 -38.29 13.00
CA ILE A 49 30.70 -38.88 14.25
C ILE A 49 29.62 -38.57 15.30
N THR A 50 28.86 -39.61 15.65
CA THR A 50 27.69 -39.51 16.53
C THR A 50 28.06 -39.54 18.01
N GLU A 51 27.09 -39.27 18.88
CA GLU A 51 27.28 -39.41 20.33
C GLU A 51 27.69 -40.86 20.70
N GLU A 52 27.03 -41.86 20.09
CA GLU A 52 27.34 -43.28 20.32
C GLU A 52 28.77 -43.63 19.92
N ASP A 53 29.27 -43.03 18.84
CA ASP A 53 30.66 -43.23 18.41
C ASP A 53 31.64 -42.61 19.42
N VAL A 54 31.32 -41.43 19.95
CA VAL A 54 32.13 -40.75 20.96
C VAL A 54 32.17 -41.54 22.27
N GLU A 55 31.02 -42.06 22.71
CA GLU A 55 30.92 -42.91 23.91
C GLU A 55 31.70 -44.21 23.74
N ARG A 56 31.61 -44.86 22.57
CA ARG A 56 32.31 -46.11 22.27
C ARG A 56 33.83 -45.95 22.26
N GLU A 57 34.33 -44.82 21.79
CA GLU A 57 35.77 -44.51 21.72
C GLU A 57 36.30 -43.87 23.03
N GLY A 58 35.44 -43.66 24.03
CA GLY A 58 35.82 -43.16 25.35
C GLY A 58 36.00 -41.63 25.44
N GLY A 59 35.47 -40.87 24.48
CA GLY A 59 35.44 -39.41 24.49
C GLY A 59 36.00 -38.75 23.23
N TYR A 60 35.82 -37.43 23.13
CA TYR A 60 36.31 -36.57 22.04
C TYR A 60 37.34 -35.55 22.57
N PRO A 61 38.38 -35.16 21.81
CA PRO A 61 38.72 -35.59 20.43
C PRO A 61 39.33 -36.99 20.36
N PHE A 62 39.07 -37.70 19.26
CA PHE A 62 39.72 -38.98 18.97
C PHE A 62 41.24 -38.81 18.76
N PRO A 63 42.05 -39.81 19.13
CA PRO A 63 43.47 -39.84 18.79
C PRO A 63 43.68 -39.73 17.27
N ARG A 64 44.75 -39.06 16.82
CA ARG A 64 45.00 -38.82 15.38
C ARG A 64 45.23 -40.10 14.62
N LYS A 65 45.82 -41.09 15.28
CA LYS A 65 45.92 -42.46 14.75
C LYS A 65 44.54 -43.06 14.44
N ARG A 66 43.54 -42.89 15.32
CA ARG A 66 42.18 -43.39 15.08
C ARG A 66 41.52 -42.67 13.92
N LEU A 67 41.70 -41.34 13.81
CA LEU A 67 41.23 -40.59 12.65
C LEU A 67 41.90 -41.06 11.35
N ALA A 68 43.19 -41.45 11.41
CA ALA A 68 43.90 -42.01 10.28
C ALA A 68 43.30 -43.36 9.86
N ASP A 69 42.97 -44.22 10.82
CA ASP A 69 42.31 -45.51 10.57
C ASP A 69 40.93 -45.31 9.95
N ILE A 70 40.12 -44.37 10.48
CA ILE A 70 38.82 -44.01 9.89
C ILE A 70 39.00 -43.53 8.45
N ASN A 71 39.99 -42.67 8.19
CA ASN A 71 40.26 -42.19 6.84
C ASN A 71 40.59 -43.35 5.88
N ILE A 72 41.44 -44.29 6.29
CA ILE A 72 41.80 -45.47 5.49
C ILE A 72 40.58 -46.38 5.27
N GLU A 73 39.73 -46.55 6.28
CA GLU A 73 38.51 -47.35 6.18
C GLU A 73 37.54 -46.78 5.14
N LEU A 74 37.34 -45.46 5.14
CA LEU A 74 36.50 -44.77 4.15
C LEU A 74 37.03 -44.98 2.72
N LEU A 75 38.34 -44.86 2.53
CA LEU A 75 38.96 -45.10 1.22
C LEU A 75 38.81 -46.57 0.80
N THR A 76 38.97 -47.50 1.73
CA THR A 76 38.81 -48.94 1.47
C THR A 76 37.36 -49.30 1.09
N LYS A 77 36.38 -48.58 1.67
CA LYS A 77 34.96 -48.69 1.31
C LYS A 77 34.58 -47.93 0.02
N GLY A 78 35.54 -47.36 -0.68
CA GLY A 78 35.35 -46.78 -2.01
C GLY A 78 35.07 -45.27 -2.04
N ALA A 79 35.34 -44.53 -0.96
CA ALA A 79 35.30 -43.08 -1.01
C ALA A 79 36.31 -42.54 -2.04
N ILE A 80 35.89 -41.59 -2.88
CA ILE A 80 36.78 -40.98 -3.89
C ILE A 80 37.68 -39.87 -3.31
N GLY A 81 37.41 -39.45 -2.08
CA GLY A 81 38.14 -38.43 -1.35
C GLY A 81 37.47 -38.13 0.00
N VAL A 82 38.20 -37.48 0.90
CA VAL A 82 37.74 -37.21 2.28
C VAL A 82 38.02 -35.77 2.69
N GLY A 83 36.95 -35.02 2.97
CA GLY A 83 37.00 -33.70 3.58
C GLY A 83 36.78 -33.77 5.07
N TRP A 84 37.76 -33.40 5.88
CA TRP A 84 37.60 -33.25 7.31
C TRP A 84 37.20 -31.81 7.63
N ALA A 85 35.93 -31.60 7.98
CA ALA A 85 35.43 -30.31 8.45
C ALA A 85 35.85 -30.02 9.91
N ILE A 86 37.10 -30.34 10.23
CA ILE A 86 37.74 -30.30 11.54
C ILE A 86 39.14 -29.74 11.34
N SER A 87 39.62 -28.94 12.30
CA SER A 87 40.99 -28.43 12.33
C SER A 87 41.84 -29.17 13.36
N PHE A 88 43.13 -29.29 13.05
CA PHE A 88 44.16 -29.93 13.86
C PHE A 88 45.31 -28.94 14.15
N PRO A 89 45.05 -27.83 14.85
CA PRO A 89 46.05 -26.76 15.07
C PRO A 89 47.14 -27.11 16.09
N GLN A 90 46.99 -28.21 16.82
CA GLN A 90 47.81 -28.61 17.95
C GLN A 90 48.26 -30.05 17.73
N ALA A 91 49.49 -30.36 18.13
CA ALA A 91 49.99 -31.72 18.15
C ALA A 91 49.10 -32.62 19.02
N ASP A 92 48.88 -33.85 18.59
CA ASP A 92 48.09 -34.80 19.36
C ASP A 92 48.82 -35.25 20.61
N ARG A 93 48.09 -35.34 21.72
CA ARG A 93 48.66 -35.79 23.01
C ARG A 93 49.08 -37.25 22.97
N PHE A 94 48.43 -38.05 22.13
CA PHE A 94 48.71 -39.47 21.92
C PHE A 94 49.62 -39.73 20.71
N GLY A 95 50.11 -38.68 20.03
CA GLY A 95 50.82 -38.78 18.77
C GLY A 95 49.93 -39.21 17.59
N GLY A 96 50.53 -39.58 16.47
CA GLY A 96 49.79 -40.02 15.28
C GLY A 96 49.44 -38.91 14.28
N ASP A 97 49.90 -37.67 14.49
CA ASP A 97 49.77 -36.61 13.48
C ASP A 97 50.38 -37.01 12.13
N ASN A 98 51.52 -37.69 12.15
CA ASN A 98 52.17 -38.20 10.93
C ASN A 98 51.39 -39.37 10.30
N ASP A 99 50.67 -40.17 11.10
CA ASP A 99 49.83 -41.26 10.59
C ASP A 99 48.61 -40.68 9.87
N LEU A 100 47.97 -39.67 10.46
CA LEU A 100 46.87 -38.95 9.83
C LEU A 100 47.33 -38.17 8.60
N ALA A 101 48.44 -37.43 8.68
CA ALA A 101 48.98 -36.70 7.52
C ALA A 101 49.27 -37.65 6.34
N ARG A 102 49.85 -38.83 6.62
CA ARG A 102 50.11 -39.84 5.58
C ARG A 102 48.80 -40.39 5.00
N SER A 103 47.81 -40.71 5.83
CA SER A 103 46.54 -41.27 5.34
C SER A 103 45.75 -40.26 4.50
N LEU A 104 45.80 -38.97 4.84
CA LEU A 104 45.21 -37.89 4.05
C LEU A 104 45.87 -37.76 2.66
N GLY A 105 47.13 -38.17 2.51
CA GLY A 105 47.83 -38.18 1.23
C GLY A 105 47.47 -39.33 0.28
N TYR A 106 46.72 -40.35 0.72
CA TYR A 106 46.37 -41.51 -0.11
C TYR A 106 45.28 -41.23 -1.16
N ALA A 107 44.48 -40.20 -0.94
CA ALA A 107 43.39 -39.79 -1.82
C ALA A 107 43.20 -38.27 -1.73
N PRO A 108 42.42 -37.66 -2.65
CA PRO A 108 42.03 -36.26 -2.54
C PRO A 108 41.42 -35.95 -1.17
N SER A 109 42.18 -35.27 -0.32
CA SER A 109 41.74 -34.90 1.04
C SER A 109 41.83 -33.41 1.27
N VAL A 110 40.93 -32.88 2.12
CA VAL A 110 40.94 -31.48 2.53
C VAL A 110 40.67 -31.40 4.02
N ILE A 111 41.43 -30.58 4.75
CA ILE A 111 41.17 -30.30 6.17
C ILE A 111 40.74 -28.84 6.37
N ALA A 112 39.93 -28.58 7.39
CA ALA A 112 39.43 -27.24 7.67
C ALA A 112 40.46 -26.37 8.39
N MET A 113 40.41 -25.07 8.10
CA MET A 113 40.94 -23.98 8.93
C MET A 113 39.77 -23.10 9.36
N PHE A 114 39.89 -22.42 10.49
CA PHE A 114 38.86 -21.51 11.01
C PHE A 114 39.47 -20.14 11.29
N GLU A 115 38.66 -19.09 11.28
CA GLU A 115 39.13 -17.77 11.68
C GLU A 115 39.38 -17.69 13.20
N ASP A 116 40.47 -17.01 13.59
CA ASP A 116 40.80 -16.75 15.00
C ASP A 116 41.05 -15.26 15.30
N GLY A 117 41.02 -14.40 14.28
CA GLY A 117 41.23 -12.96 14.43
C GLY A 117 42.65 -12.55 14.80
N LYS A 118 43.64 -13.46 14.72
CA LYS A 118 45.03 -13.18 15.15
C LYS A 118 45.96 -12.76 14.02
N GLY A 119 45.43 -12.51 12.82
CA GLY A 119 46.21 -11.97 11.70
C GLY A 119 47.24 -12.94 11.10
N PHE A 120 47.09 -14.25 11.29
CA PHE A 120 47.85 -15.25 10.54
C PHE A 120 47.16 -15.55 9.20
N TYR A 121 47.92 -15.61 8.10
CA TYR A 121 47.38 -15.92 6.78
C TYR A 121 48.27 -16.99 6.10
N PRO A 122 47.69 -18.12 5.64
CA PRO A 122 48.41 -19.17 4.94
C PRO A 122 48.83 -18.68 3.56
N ALA A 123 49.81 -19.35 2.97
CA ALA A 123 50.23 -19.06 1.60
C ALA A 123 49.05 -19.19 0.62
N SER A 124 48.89 -18.18 -0.24
CA SER A 124 47.82 -18.19 -1.22
C SER A 124 47.98 -19.35 -2.21
N PRO A 125 46.91 -20.11 -2.52
CA PRO A 125 46.89 -20.89 -3.75
C PRO A 125 47.09 -19.97 -4.95
N GLY A 126 47.65 -20.49 -6.04
CA GLY A 126 47.71 -19.72 -7.30
C GLY A 126 46.34 -19.12 -7.63
N THR A 127 46.28 -17.82 -7.82
CA THR A 127 45.05 -17.09 -8.19
C THR A 127 45.35 -16.13 -9.33
N VAL A 128 44.42 -16.01 -10.26
CA VAL A 128 44.48 -15.08 -11.38
C VAL A 128 43.23 -14.21 -11.32
N VAL A 129 43.44 -12.90 -11.19
CA VAL A 129 42.35 -11.91 -11.22
C VAL A 129 42.27 -11.30 -12.61
N ILE A 130 41.12 -11.43 -13.26
CA ILE A 130 40.82 -10.80 -14.55
C ILE A 130 39.96 -9.57 -14.29
N GLY A 131 40.56 -8.38 -14.45
CA GLY A 131 39.95 -7.09 -14.16
C GLY A 131 40.63 -6.37 -12.98
N ASN A 132 39.97 -5.37 -12.42
CA ASN A 132 40.46 -4.67 -11.23
C ASN A 132 40.23 -5.51 -9.98
N SER A 133 41.18 -5.55 -9.04
CA SER A 133 41.04 -6.31 -7.77
C SER A 133 40.09 -5.60 -6.79
N VAL A 134 38.80 -5.66 -7.07
CA VAL A 134 37.71 -5.01 -6.31
C VAL A 134 36.79 -6.08 -5.72
N GLY A 135 36.33 -5.87 -4.48
CA GLY A 135 35.45 -6.79 -3.75
C GLY A 135 36.20 -7.85 -2.94
N GLY A 136 35.46 -8.89 -2.54
CA GLY A 136 35.92 -9.93 -1.62
C GLY A 136 35.71 -9.59 -0.15
N ILE A 137 35.55 -10.62 0.69
CA ILE A 137 35.53 -10.47 2.14
C ILE A 137 36.97 -10.53 2.65
N THR A 138 37.40 -9.58 3.46
CA THR A 138 38.73 -9.61 4.08
C THR A 138 38.70 -10.50 5.31
N SER A 139 39.58 -11.50 5.38
CA SER A 139 39.74 -12.36 6.55
C SER A 139 40.38 -11.59 7.72
N SER A 140 39.98 -11.93 8.94
CA SER A 140 40.61 -11.43 10.17
C SER A 140 41.86 -12.21 10.61
N GLY A 141 42.19 -13.28 9.87
CA GLY A 141 43.26 -14.22 10.19
C GLY A 141 42.71 -15.59 10.58
N VAL A 142 43.48 -16.62 10.28
CA VAL A 142 43.08 -18.02 10.43
C VAL A 142 43.97 -18.75 11.42
N LYS A 143 43.38 -19.74 12.09
CA LYS A 143 44.12 -20.73 12.85
C LYS A 143 44.63 -21.84 11.91
N ALA A 144 45.93 -21.81 11.63
CA ALA A 144 46.60 -22.85 10.84
C ALA A 144 46.56 -24.23 11.54
N ASN A 145 46.58 -25.28 10.72
CA ASN A 145 46.83 -26.64 11.20
C ASN A 145 48.29 -26.82 11.62
N HIS A 146 48.57 -27.87 12.39
CA HIS A 146 49.92 -28.27 12.80
C HIS A 146 50.80 -28.53 11.57
N SER A 147 52.11 -28.28 11.68
CA SER A 147 53.05 -28.35 10.56
C SER A 147 53.14 -29.73 9.88
N SER A 148 52.74 -30.79 10.57
CA SER A 148 52.57 -32.13 9.97
C SER A 148 51.61 -32.15 8.77
N TYR A 149 50.74 -31.16 8.64
CA TYR A 149 49.70 -31.06 7.60
C TYR A 149 50.00 -29.99 6.54
N ASP A 150 51.22 -29.45 6.46
CA ASP A 150 51.59 -28.40 5.50
C ASP A 150 51.46 -28.87 4.03
N GLU A 151 51.64 -30.16 3.77
CA GLU A 151 51.47 -30.78 2.44
C GLU A 151 50.01 -31.16 2.13
N VAL A 152 49.11 -31.11 3.13
CA VAL A 152 47.69 -31.41 2.96
C VAL A 152 46.95 -30.15 2.55
N LEU A 153 46.00 -30.28 1.61
CA LEU A 153 45.17 -29.15 1.22
C LEU A 153 44.29 -28.68 2.39
N GLN A 154 44.37 -27.39 2.69
CA GLN A 154 43.61 -26.77 3.76
C GLN A 154 42.64 -25.74 3.18
N GLY A 155 41.41 -25.71 3.69
CA GLY A 155 40.39 -24.78 3.24
C GLY A 155 39.71 -24.06 4.40
N LEU A 156 39.41 -22.78 4.23
CA LEU A 156 38.81 -21.96 5.26
C LEU A 156 37.31 -22.27 5.41
N ALA A 157 36.91 -22.79 6.57
CA ALA A 157 35.52 -23.03 6.92
C ALA A 157 34.98 -21.81 7.69
N ILE A 158 34.28 -20.93 6.99
CA ILE A 158 33.55 -19.80 7.58
C ILE A 158 32.10 -19.80 7.13
N ALA A 159 31.24 -19.27 7.99
CA ALA A 159 29.80 -19.18 7.75
C ALA A 159 29.32 -17.77 8.18
N PRO A 160 29.63 -16.72 7.40
CA PRO A 160 29.18 -15.37 7.71
C PRO A 160 27.65 -15.31 7.70
N THR A 161 27.09 -14.57 8.66
CA THR A 161 25.65 -14.37 8.78
C THR A 161 25.19 -13.11 8.04
N ASP A 162 23.95 -13.12 7.57
CA ASP A 162 23.28 -11.93 7.07
C ASP A 162 22.69 -11.10 8.22
N VAL A 163 22.03 -9.98 7.89
CA VAL A 163 21.50 -9.00 8.86
C VAL A 163 20.55 -9.56 9.92
N ASP A 164 19.93 -10.71 9.66
CA ASP A 164 19.04 -11.43 10.59
C ASP A 164 19.71 -12.61 11.30
N GLN A 165 21.04 -12.70 11.26
CA GLN A 165 21.86 -13.74 11.88
C GLN A 165 21.70 -15.15 11.28
N LEU A 166 21.14 -15.27 10.08
CA LEU A 166 21.09 -16.54 9.35
C LEU A 166 22.24 -16.64 8.33
N VAL A 167 22.80 -17.83 8.19
CA VAL A 167 23.76 -18.13 7.12
C VAL A 167 22.97 -18.47 5.86
N ARG A 168 23.17 -17.73 4.77
CA ARG A 168 22.56 -18.04 3.45
C ARG A 168 23.58 -18.16 2.34
N ARG A 169 24.68 -17.45 2.47
CA ARG A 169 25.69 -17.29 1.42
C ARG A 169 27.08 -17.39 2.02
N MET A 170 27.98 -18.09 1.33
CA MET A 170 29.35 -18.27 1.80
C MET A 170 30.35 -17.89 0.72
N PRO A 171 31.48 -17.25 1.10
CA PRO A 171 32.54 -16.91 0.17
C PRO A 171 33.19 -18.17 -0.40
N LEU A 172 33.45 -18.16 -1.71
CA LEU A 172 34.27 -19.21 -2.34
C LEU A 172 35.76 -18.96 -2.08
N LEU A 173 36.14 -17.69 -2.03
CA LEU A 173 37.49 -17.20 -1.73
C LEU A 173 37.37 -16.00 -0.77
N VAL A 174 38.30 -15.91 0.17
CA VAL A 174 38.41 -14.82 1.14
C VAL A 174 39.73 -14.10 0.91
N LYS A 175 39.72 -12.77 0.97
CA LYS A 175 40.89 -11.94 0.70
C LYS A 175 41.73 -11.74 1.97
N THR A 176 43.05 -11.69 1.83
CA THR A 176 43.95 -11.27 2.92
C THR A 176 44.20 -9.76 2.83
N PRO A 177 44.66 -9.10 3.91
CA PRO A 177 45.06 -7.69 3.86
C PRO A 177 46.14 -7.38 2.81
N ASN A 178 46.91 -8.39 2.39
CA ASN A 178 47.97 -8.27 1.39
C ASN A 178 47.48 -8.51 -0.05
N ASN A 179 46.16 -8.52 -0.30
CA ASN A 179 45.53 -8.82 -1.58
C ASN A 179 45.74 -10.26 -2.10
N GLU A 180 46.13 -11.19 -1.24
CA GLU A 180 46.13 -12.62 -1.54
C GLU A 180 44.75 -13.23 -1.26
N TRP A 181 44.53 -14.47 -1.71
CA TRP A 181 43.25 -15.17 -1.53
C TRP A 181 43.42 -16.46 -0.75
N ILE A 182 42.43 -16.81 0.06
CA ILE A 182 42.31 -18.05 0.82
C ILE A 182 41.04 -18.76 0.33
N PRO A 183 41.13 -20.02 -0.14
CA PRO A 183 39.98 -20.77 -0.63
C PRO A 183 39.13 -21.25 0.54
N SER A 184 37.81 -21.23 0.38
CA SER A 184 36.92 -21.86 1.33
C SER A 184 37.03 -23.38 1.26
N PHE A 185 36.67 -24.05 2.36
CA PHE A 185 36.72 -25.52 2.45
C PHE A 185 35.99 -26.21 1.30
N GLY A 186 34.75 -25.82 1.01
CA GLY A 186 33.97 -26.39 -0.10
C GLY A 186 34.60 -26.17 -1.48
N THR A 187 35.26 -25.02 -1.69
CA THR A 187 35.96 -24.71 -2.94
C THR A 187 37.24 -25.54 -3.10
N GLN A 188 37.94 -25.77 -1.99
CA GLN A 188 39.18 -26.53 -1.96
C GLN A 188 38.99 -28.02 -2.28
N ILE A 189 37.81 -28.58 -1.99
CA ILE A 189 37.45 -29.96 -2.35
C ILE A 189 37.59 -30.17 -3.86
N TYR A 190 37.07 -29.26 -4.68
CA TYR A 190 37.15 -29.35 -6.13
C TYR A 190 38.58 -29.22 -6.65
N LYS A 191 39.37 -28.35 -6.03
CA LYS A 191 40.80 -28.25 -6.35
C LYS A 191 41.53 -29.57 -6.09
N SER A 192 41.17 -30.26 -5.00
CA SER A 192 41.69 -31.58 -4.64
C SER A 192 41.26 -32.65 -5.65
N LEU A 193 39.96 -32.72 -5.96
CA LEU A 193 39.38 -33.71 -6.89
C LEU A 193 39.92 -33.60 -8.33
N PHE A 194 40.09 -32.38 -8.84
CA PHE A 194 40.51 -32.14 -10.22
C PHE A 194 42.02 -31.89 -10.39
N GLY A 195 42.80 -31.88 -9.30
CA GLY A 195 44.25 -31.69 -9.36
C GLY A 195 44.69 -30.31 -9.88
N ILE A 196 43.90 -29.27 -9.64
CA ILE A 196 44.11 -27.95 -10.24
C ILE A 196 45.00 -27.10 -9.35
N LYS A 197 45.77 -26.17 -9.94
CA LYS A 197 46.68 -25.28 -9.18
C LYS A 197 46.12 -23.88 -8.97
N THR A 198 45.28 -23.39 -9.89
CA THR A 198 44.92 -21.99 -10.00
C THR A 198 43.41 -21.73 -9.94
N TYR A 199 43.00 -20.70 -9.21
CA TYR A 199 41.64 -20.13 -9.25
C TYR A 199 41.60 -18.91 -10.17
N ILE A 200 40.54 -18.77 -10.96
CA ILE A 200 40.32 -17.60 -11.82
C ILE A 200 39.16 -16.79 -11.26
N ILE A 201 39.45 -15.55 -10.86
CA ILE A 201 38.48 -14.60 -10.32
C ILE A 201 38.23 -13.54 -11.38
N LYS A 202 37.00 -13.42 -11.83
CA LYS A 202 36.61 -12.37 -12.77
C LYS A 202 35.86 -11.27 -12.04
N THR A 203 36.30 -10.05 -12.24
CA THR A 203 35.75 -8.87 -11.56
C THR A 203 35.19 -7.85 -12.55
N ASN A 204 34.31 -6.98 -12.05
CA ASN A 204 33.82 -5.78 -12.73
C ASN A 204 33.94 -4.57 -11.78
N GLU A 205 33.40 -3.41 -12.19
CA GLU A 205 33.45 -2.20 -11.36
C GLU A 205 32.72 -2.33 -10.02
N ASN A 206 31.76 -3.25 -9.92
CA ASN A 206 30.94 -3.49 -8.73
C ASN A 206 31.54 -4.54 -7.78
N GLY A 207 32.54 -5.32 -8.21
CA GLY A 207 33.19 -6.37 -7.40
C GLY A 207 33.43 -7.68 -8.16
N ILE A 208 33.34 -8.80 -7.45
CA ILE A 208 33.50 -10.14 -8.04
C ILE A 208 32.23 -10.53 -8.79
N GLN A 209 32.38 -11.01 -10.02
CA GLN A 209 31.27 -11.49 -10.86
C GLN A 209 31.14 -13.02 -10.82
N GLU A 210 32.26 -13.70 -10.97
CA GLU A 210 32.32 -15.15 -11.00
C GLU A 210 33.69 -15.65 -10.57
N ILE A 211 33.70 -16.85 -9.98
CA ILE A 211 34.91 -17.58 -9.62
C ILE A 211 34.86 -18.90 -10.39
N SER A 212 35.95 -19.23 -11.07
CA SER A 212 36.04 -20.43 -11.88
C SER A 212 37.29 -21.23 -11.53
N ILE A 213 37.15 -22.54 -11.67
CA ILE A 213 38.22 -23.53 -11.56
C ILE A 213 38.19 -24.33 -12.86
N GLN A 214 39.35 -24.62 -13.44
CA GLN A 214 39.43 -25.33 -14.72
C GLN A 214 38.65 -26.65 -14.68
N GLY A 215 37.74 -26.91 -15.62
CA GLY A 215 36.96 -28.15 -15.65
C GLY A 215 35.60 -28.10 -14.93
N ILE A 216 35.28 -27.01 -14.23
CA ILE A 216 33.91 -26.70 -13.77
C ILE A 216 33.46 -25.40 -14.45
N PRO A 217 32.20 -25.26 -14.87
CA PRO A 217 31.72 -23.99 -15.40
C PRO A 217 31.83 -22.86 -14.36
N PRO A 218 31.94 -21.59 -14.79
CA PRO A 218 32.09 -20.46 -13.88
C PRO A 218 30.95 -20.35 -12.87
N ILE A 219 31.31 -20.19 -11.59
CA ILE A 219 30.35 -20.11 -10.50
C ILE A 219 29.98 -18.64 -10.30
N LYS A 220 28.72 -18.30 -10.53
CA LYS A 220 28.19 -16.94 -10.29
C LYS A 220 28.15 -16.63 -8.81
N THR A 221 28.66 -15.46 -8.44
CA THR A 221 28.70 -14.96 -7.06
C THR A 221 28.03 -13.60 -6.93
N ASP A 222 27.80 -13.15 -5.70
CA ASP A 222 27.58 -11.73 -5.44
C ASP A 222 28.90 -10.92 -5.55
N SER A 223 28.80 -9.59 -5.42
CA SER A 223 29.95 -8.67 -5.52
C SER A 223 31.07 -8.93 -4.50
N TYR A 224 30.78 -9.66 -3.42
CA TYR A 224 31.73 -10.05 -2.39
C TYR A 224 32.34 -11.45 -2.62
N GLY A 225 31.99 -12.12 -3.72
CA GLY A 225 32.47 -13.46 -4.03
C GLY A 225 31.75 -14.56 -3.26
N ARG A 226 30.55 -14.29 -2.73
CA ARG A 226 29.75 -15.27 -2.00
C ARG A 226 28.80 -16.00 -2.93
N LYS A 227 28.66 -17.29 -2.68
CA LYS A 227 27.70 -18.18 -3.33
C LYS A 227 26.49 -18.39 -2.41
N TRP A 228 25.29 -18.27 -2.94
CA TRP A 228 24.07 -18.67 -2.22
C TRP A 228 24.05 -20.18 -2.02
N ILE A 229 23.77 -20.63 -0.80
CA ILE A 229 23.70 -22.04 -0.47
C ILE A 229 22.31 -22.57 -0.83
N SER A 230 22.28 -23.63 -1.63
CA SER A 230 21.02 -24.23 -2.11
C SER A 230 20.40 -25.22 -1.12
N TRP A 231 21.01 -25.40 0.06
CA TRP A 231 20.55 -26.25 1.19
C TRP A 231 20.11 -27.66 0.78
N VAL A 232 20.90 -28.30 -0.07
CA VAL A 232 20.69 -29.67 -0.55
C VAL A 232 20.68 -30.66 0.61
N ASP A 233 19.67 -31.53 0.65
CA ASP A 233 19.57 -32.62 1.63
C ASP A 233 20.53 -33.76 1.28
N THR A 234 21.80 -33.57 1.63
CA THR A 234 22.86 -34.51 1.26
C THR A 234 22.73 -35.81 2.07
N PRO A 235 22.85 -37.00 1.46
CA PRO A 235 22.81 -38.27 2.18
C PRO A 235 23.81 -38.30 3.35
N GLN A 236 23.39 -38.87 4.46
CA GLN A 236 24.18 -38.97 5.69
C GLN A 236 24.45 -40.45 6.03
N THR A 237 25.60 -40.71 6.65
CA THR A 237 26.04 -42.00 7.17
C THR A 237 26.77 -41.77 8.50
N ASP A 238 27.01 -42.82 9.27
CA ASP A 238 27.84 -42.80 10.48
C ASP A 238 29.07 -43.71 10.34
N LEU A 239 29.84 -43.86 11.43
CA LEU A 239 31.01 -44.72 11.49
C LEU A 239 30.69 -46.22 11.48
N GLN A 240 29.44 -46.64 11.68
CA GLN A 240 29.06 -48.05 11.67
C GLN A 240 28.68 -48.51 10.26
N GLU A 241 27.84 -47.73 9.58
CA GLU A 241 27.40 -48.03 8.21
C GLU A 241 28.50 -47.72 7.18
N MET A 242 29.05 -46.50 7.23
CA MET A 242 29.98 -45.93 6.24
C MET A 242 29.58 -46.20 4.78
N ASN A 243 28.35 -45.82 4.40
CA ASN A 243 27.84 -45.95 3.04
C ASN A 243 28.43 -44.89 2.09
N VAL A 244 29.70 -45.07 1.69
CA VAL A 244 30.52 -44.03 1.03
C VAL A 244 31.01 -44.33 -0.39
N ASN A 245 30.68 -45.50 -0.93
CA ASN A 245 31.20 -45.96 -2.22
C ASN A 245 30.89 -44.98 -3.36
N GLY A 246 31.94 -44.53 -4.06
CA GLY A 246 31.86 -43.62 -5.21
C GLY A 246 31.60 -42.15 -4.85
N LYS A 247 31.62 -41.79 -3.55
CA LYS A 247 31.27 -40.44 -3.08
C LYS A 247 32.44 -39.75 -2.38
N PHE A 248 32.47 -38.42 -2.43
CA PHE A 248 33.36 -37.61 -1.62
C PHE A 248 32.74 -37.46 -0.22
N VAL A 249 33.49 -37.90 0.80
CA VAL A 249 32.97 -37.96 2.17
C VAL A 249 33.35 -36.70 2.90
N ILE A 250 32.37 -36.02 3.52
CA ILE A 250 32.65 -34.90 4.41
C ILE A 250 32.39 -35.35 5.85
N VAL A 251 33.47 -35.42 6.63
CA VAL A 251 33.45 -35.89 8.00
C VAL A 251 33.28 -34.71 8.95
N GLY A 252 32.34 -34.83 9.88
CA GLY A 252 32.15 -33.91 10.99
C GLY A 252 31.55 -34.59 12.21
N VAL A 253 31.28 -33.81 13.25
CA VAL A 253 30.83 -34.32 14.55
C VAL A 253 29.44 -33.78 14.85
N THR A 254 28.51 -34.67 15.17
CA THR A 254 27.15 -34.33 15.61
C THR A 254 26.91 -34.64 17.09
N ALA A 255 27.91 -35.19 17.78
CA ALA A 255 27.88 -35.37 19.24
C ALA A 255 27.67 -34.01 19.96
N ASN A 256 26.79 -34.03 20.96
CA ASN A 256 26.37 -32.84 21.68
C ASN A 256 27.55 -32.23 22.44
N GLY A 257 27.68 -30.90 22.38
CA GLY A 257 28.74 -30.17 23.08
C GLY A 257 30.10 -30.16 22.35
N VAL A 258 30.24 -30.82 21.20
CA VAL A 258 31.46 -30.76 20.38
C VAL A 258 31.40 -29.62 19.36
N MET A 259 30.40 -29.64 18.48
CA MET A 259 30.18 -28.62 17.45
C MET A 259 28.88 -27.87 17.73
N PRO A 260 28.88 -26.53 17.77
CA PRO A 260 27.64 -25.77 17.91
C PRO A 260 26.83 -25.82 16.62
N GLN A 261 25.51 -25.90 16.74
CA GLN A 261 24.61 -25.73 15.60
C GLN A 261 24.47 -24.24 15.24
N ILE A 262 24.38 -23.97 13.94
CA ILE A 262 24.29 -22.61 13.39
C ILE A 262 22.92 -22.42 12.74
N ALA A 263 22.36 -21.22 12.88
CA ALA A 263 21.05 -20.90 12.32
C ALA A 263 21.12 -20.64 10.81
N THR A 264 20.23 -21.32 10.07
CA THR A 264 20.10 -21.26 8.61
C THR A 264 18.61 -21.14 8.23
N PRO A 265 18.27 -20.80 6.98
CA PRO A 265 16.87 -20.79 6.52
C PRO A 265 16.15 -22.13 6.68
N VAL A 266 16.87 -23.26 6.68
CA VAL A 266 16.30 -24.61 6.82
C VAL A 266 16.32 -25.13 8.26
N GLY A 267 16.78 -24.32 9.22
CA GLY A 267 16.82 -24.68 10.64
C GLY A 267 18.23 -24.61 11.24
N LEU A 268 18.41 -25.27 12.39
CA LEU A 268 19.70 -25.38 13.07
C LEU A 268 20.51 -26.53 12.46
N VAL A 269 21.72 -26.23 11.99
CA VAL A 269 22.54 -27.17 11.20
C VAL A 269 23.99 -27.16 11.70
N GLU A 270 24.64 -28.32 11.75
CA GLU A 270 26.05 -28.44 12.15
C GLU A 270 27.01 -27.90 11.05
N PRO A 271 28.21 -27.40 11.42
CA PRO A 271 29.12 -26.72 10.50
C PRO A 271 29.53 -27.56 9.28
N HIS A 272 29.77 -28.86 9.45
CA HIS A 272 30.19 -29.75 8.36
C HIS A 272 29.08 -29.97 7.32
N LYS A 273 27.81 -29.93 7.74
CA LYS A 273 26.66 -29.98 6.82
C LYS A 273 26.55 -28.68 6.01
N ILE A 274 26.86 -27.53 6.61
CA ILE A 274 26.92 -26.24 5.89
C ILE A 274 28.04 -26.26 4.84
N GLN A 275 29.22 -26.76 5.21
CA GLN A 275 30.34 -26.90 4.27
C GLN A 275 30.02 -27.88 3.12
N THR A 276 29.27 -28.95 3.42
CA THR A 276 28.77 -29.89 2.41
C THR A 276 27.77 -29.23 1.48
N ALA A 277 26.83 -28.45 2.02
CA ALA A 277 25.84 -27.72 1.23
C ALA A 277 26.50 -26.71 0.27
N LEU A 278 27.63 -26.10 0.65
CA LEU A 278 28.44 -25.29 -0.27
C LEU A 278 29.08 -26.11 -1.37
N ALA A 279 29.68 -27.25 -1.02
CA ALA A 279 30.29 -28.13 -2.00
C ALA A 279 29.23 -28.56 -3.04
N GLU A 280 28.07 -29.02 -2.62
CA GLU A 280 26.94 -29.33 -3.51
C GLU A 280 26.52 -28.11 -4.37
N SER A 281 26.42 -26.92 -3.76
CA SER A 281 25.98 -25.69 -4.44
C SER A 281 26.94 -25.20 -5.54
N ILE A 282 28.21 -25.61 -5.51
CA ILE A 282 29.19 -25.27 -6.56
C ILE A 282 28.88 -25.98 -7.88
N LEU A 283 28.32 -27.20 -7.84
CA LEU A 283 27.97 -27.96 -9.05
C LEU A 283 26.63 -27.53 -9.65
N ILE A 284 25.78 -26.87 -8.88
CA ILE A 284 24.46 -26.44 -9.31
C ILE A 284 24.58 -25.17 -10.17
N GLN A 285 24.52 -25.37 -11.49
CA GLN A 285 24.58 -24.30 -12.51
C GLN A 285 23.58 -23.16 -12.24
N ASN A 286 22.34 -23.52 -11.91
CA ASN A 286 21.24 -22.58 -11.70
C ASN A 286 21.08 -22.19 -10.22
N SER A 287 22.14 -22.34 -9.41
CA SER A 287 22.03 -22.02 -7.99
C SER A 287 21.77 -20.52 -7.83
N PRO A 288 20.85 -20.12 -6.93
CA PRO A 288 20.43 -18.73 -6.79
C PRO A 288 21.60 -17.76 -6.61
N TYR A 289 21.43 -16.53 -7.08
CA TYR A 289 22.35 -15.44 -6.79
C TYR A 289 21.64 -14.09 -6.90
N ILE A 290 22.20 -13.08 -6.24
CA ILE A 290 21.74 -11.69 -6.36
C ILE A 290 22.57 -11.04 -7.48
N PRO A 291 21.96 -10.66 -8.62
CA PRO A 291 22.68 -9.96 -9.67
C PRO A 291 23.23 -8.62 -9.20
N ASP A 292 24.38 -8.20 -9.72
CA ASP A 292 25.00 -6.90 -9.40
C ASP A 292 24.13 -5.71 -9.83
N TYR A 293 23.35 -5.88 -10.90
CA TYR A 293 22.37 -4.90 -11.37
C TYR A 293 21.02 -4.95 -10.64
N ALA A 294 20.84 -5.80 -9.62
CA ALA A 294 19.55 -5.99 -8.94
C ALA A 294 18.97 -4.67 -8.42
N LEU A 295 19.80 -3.83 -7.75
CA LEU A 295 19.34 -2.56 -7.19
C LEU A 295 18.72 -1.63 -8.24
N VAL A 296 19.33 -1.55 -9.43
CA VAL A 296 18.83 -0.69 -10.52
C VAL A 296 17.49 -1.22 -11.06
N VAL A 297 17.37 -2.53 -11.20
CA VAL A 297 16.12 -3.17 -11.62
C VAL A 297 15.02 -2.96 -10.58
N GLU A 298 15.31 -3.18 -9.30
CA GLU A 298 14.37 -2.98 -8.19
C GLU A 298 13.87 -1.53 -8.14
N LEU A 299 14.78 -0.55 -8.22
CA LEU A 299 14.43 0.87 -8.31
C LEU A 299 13.57 1.20 -9.54
N SER A 300 13.91 0.62 -10.70
CA SER A 300 13.16 0.83 -11.94
C SER A 300 11.73 0.29 -11.82
N ILE A 301 11.56 -0.90 -11.24
CA ILE A 301 10.24 -1.50 -10.98
C ILE A 301 9.42 -0.59 -10.08
N VAL A 302 10.00 -0.09 -8.98
CA VAL A 302 9.30 0.85 -8.07
C VAL A 302 8.86 2.12 -8.80
N LEU A 303 9.77 2.77 -9.53
CA LEU A 303 9.48 4.02 -10.23
C LEU A 303 8.39 3.84 -11.30
N VAL A 304 8.49 2.78 -12.10
CA VAL A 304 7.51 2.47 -13.14
C VAL A 304 6.16 2.14 -12.51
N LEU A 305 6.13 1.29 -11.48
CA LEU A 305 4.90 0.88 -10.81
C LEU A 305 4.18 2.07 -10.16
N ILE A 306 4.90 2.91 -9.41
CA ILE A 306 4.36 4.14 -8.81
C ILE A 306 3.78 5.06 -9.89
N SER A 307 4.52 5.25 -10.99
CA SER A 307 4.09 6.11 -12.11
C SER A 307 2.81 5.59 -12.76
N LEU A 308 2.76 4.29 -13.09
CA LEU A 308 1.62 3.67 -13.75
C LEU A 308 0.36 3.68 -12.87
N ILE A 309 0.49 3.31 -11.59
CA ILE A 309 -0.62 3.35 -10.62
C ILE A 309 -1.15 4.78 -10.48
N TRP A 310 -0.26 5.75 -10.31
CA TRP A 310 -0.65 7.15 -10.17
C TRP A 310 -1.40 7.66 -11.40
N VAL A 311 -0.88 7.37 -12.60
CA VAL A 311 -1.52 7.76 -13.87
C VAL A 311 -2.87 7.06 -14.03
N ALA A 312 -2.96 5.76 -13.75
CA ALA A 312 -4.20 5.00 -13.86
C ALA A 312 -5.33 5.60 -13.01
N ILE A 313 -5.06 5.87 -11.73
CA ILE A 313 -6.06 6.42 -10.80
C ILE A 313 -6.44 7.87 -11.17
N VAL A 314 -5.46 8.70 -11.51
CA VAL A 314 -5.71 10.13 -11.77
C VAL A 314 -6.37 10.36 -13.13
N ARG A 315 -6.02 9.58 -14.17
CA ARG A 315 -6.51 9.80 -15.54
C ARG A 315 -7.74 8.95 -15.91
N LEU A 316 -7.79 7.69 -15.47
CA LEU A 316 -8.85 6.76 -15.87
C LEU A 316 -10.02 6.69 -14.87
N GLY A 317 -9.90 7.43 -13.75
CA GLY A 317 -10.91 7.47 -12.70
C GLY A 317 -10.77 6.32 -11.70
N ILE A 318 -11.64 6.33 -10.68
CA ILE A 318 -11.48 5.46 -9.50
C ILE A 318 -11.71 3.98 -9.85
N TYR A 319 -12.77 3.65 -10.60
CA TYR A 319 -13.13 2.27 -10.91
C TYR A 319 -12.06 1.57 -11.77
N TRP A 320 -11.73 2.15 -12.92
CA TRP A 320 -10.67 1.62 -13.80
C TRP A 320 -9.28 1.70 -13.16
N GLY A 321 -9.00 2.78 -12.42
CA GLY A 321 -7.74 2.95 -11.71
C GLY A 321 -7.48 1.84 -10.68
N LEU A 322 -8.50 1.45 -9.91
CA LEU A 322 -8.39 0.34 -8.95
C LEU A 322 -8.17 -1.01 -9.65
N GLY A 323 -8.93 -1.30 -10.71
CA GLY A 323 -8.77 -2.54 -11.47
C GLY A 323 -7.36 -2.68 -12.08
N ILE A 324 -6.86 -1.63 -12.72
CA ILE A 324 -5.50 -1.61 -13.30
C ILE A 324 -4.44 -1.73 -12.20
N THR A 325 -4.63 -1.06 -11.07
CA THR A 325 -3.71 -1.18 -9.92
C THR A 325 -3.60 -2.63 -9.44
N LEU A 326 -4.74 -3.32 -9.28
CA LEU A 326 -4.74 -4.72 -8.85
C LEU A 326 -3.98 -5.62 -9.84
N VAL A 327 -4.21 -5.41 -11.15
CA VAL A 327 -3.49 -6.15 -12.20
C VAL A 327 -1.98 -5.88 -12.14
N LEU A 328 -1.56 -4.62 -12.01
CA LEU A 328 -0.15 -4.25 -11.93
C LEU A 328 0.54 -4.85 -10.70
N LEU A 329 -0.10 -4.80 -9.53
CA LEU A 329 0.44 -5.40 -8.30
C LEU A 329 0.54 -6.92 -8.43
N THR A 330 -0.50 -7.56 -8.96
CA THR A 330 -0.50 -9.03 -9.17
C THR A 330 0.58 -9.44 -10.16
N ALA A 331 0.69 -8.75 -11.30
CA ALA A 331 1.71 -9.03 -12.31
C ALA A 331 3.13 -8.83 -11.76
N THR A 332 3.35 -7.80 -10.94
CA THR A 332 4.63 -7.55 -10.28
C THR A 332 4.97 -8.66 -9.28
N GLY A 333 4.00 -9.14 -8.50
CA GLY A 333 4.18 -10.25 -7.57
C GLY A 333 4.51 -11.56 -8.30
N VAL A 334 3.77 -11.88 -9.36
CA VAL A 334 4.04 -13.06 -10.21
C VAL A 334 5.42 -12.99 -10.84
N TYR A 335 5.82 -11.81 -11.34
CA TYR A 335 7.16 -11.59 -11.88
C TYR A 335 8.25 -11.87 -10.83
N GLY A 336 8.09 -11.38 -9.60
CA GLY A 336 9.07 -11.63 -8.53
C GLY A 336 9.23 -13.11 -8.19
N VAL A 337 8.11 -13.84 -8.03
CA VAL A 337 8.13 -15.29 -7.78
C VAL A 337 8.79 -16.03 -8.95
N TYR A 338 8.46 -15.65 -10.19
CA TYR A 338 9.06 -16.23 -11.38
C TYR A 338 10.59 -16.02 -11.42
N THR A 339 11.08 -14.80 -11.16
CA THR A 339 12.52 -14.51 -11.19
C THR A 339 13.27 -15.30 -10.11
N ILE A 340 12.72 -15.38 -8.90
CA ILE A 340 13.32 -16.14 -7.80
C ILE A 340 13.37 -17.64 -8.15
N GLY A 341 12.29 -18.19 -8.72
CA GLY A 341 12.24 -19.58 -9.17
C GLY A 341 13.22 -19.92 -10.30
N GLN A 342 13.65 -18.93 -11.09
CA GLN A 342 14.71 -19.08 -12.10
C GLN A 342 16.13 -18.88 -11.54
N GLY A 343 16.27 -18.61 -10.22
CA GLY A 343 17.56 -18.38 -9.56
C GLY A 343 18.05 -16.93 -9.57
N PHE A 344 17.28 -15.99 -10.16
CA PHE A 344 17.58 -14.56 -10.15
C PHE A 344 16.89 -13.89 -8.97
N LEU A 345 17.65 -13.61 -7.91
CA LEU A 345 17.11 -13.01 -6.69
C LEU A 345 16.90 -11.50 -6.86
N ILE A 346 15.74 -11.13 -7.41
CA ILE A 346 15.25 -9.75 -7.56
C ILE A 346 14.07 -9.56 -6.61
N ASP A 347 14.16 -8.59 -5.68
CA ASP A 347 13.06 -8.30 -4.76
C ASP A 347 12.00 -7.39 -5.41
N VAL A 348 10.73 -7.79 -5.29
CA VAL A 348 9.60 -6.95 -5.70
C VAL A 348 8.75 -6.52 -4.50
N THR A 349 9.08 -6.97 -3.30
CA THR A 349 8.24 -6.79 -2.11
C THR A 349 8.09 -5.32 -1.76
N TRP A 350 9.20 -4.56 -1.82
CA TRP A 350 9.12 -3.12 -1.59
C TRP A 350 8.37 -2.38 -2.70
N ALA A 351 8.40 -2.88 -3.94
CA ALA A 351 7.58 -2.34 -5.02
C ALA A 351 6.09 -2.56 -4.77
N LEU A 352 5.70 -3.74 -4.27
CA LEU A 352 4.31 -4.02 -3.89
C LEU A 352 3.84 -3.11 -2.74
N VAL A 353 4.65 -2.94 -1.70
CA VAL A 353 4.36 -2.03 -0.57
C VAL A 353 4.25 -0.58 -1.05
N SER A 354 5.22 -0.12 -1.84
CA SER A 354 5.23 1.23 -2.42
C SER A 354 4.04 1.47 -3.34
N GLY A 355 3.68 0.47 -4.15
CA GLY A 355 2.52 0.51 -5.04
C GLY A 355 1.20 0.60 -4.27
N PHE A 356 1.06 -0.16 -3.18
CA PHE A 356 -0.11 -0.10 -2.29
C PHE A 356 -0.25 1.27 -1.60
N ILE A 357 0.84 1.83 -1.06
CA ILE A 357 0.85 3.17 -0.46
C ILE A 357 0.47 4.22 -1.51
N THR A 358 1.06 4.13 -2.72
CA THR A 358 0.75 5.02 -3.84
C THR A 358 -0.71 4.95 -4.25
N ALA A 359 -1.25 3.75 -4.41
CA ALA A 359 -2.65 3.53 -4.74
C ALA A 359 -3.57 4.17 -3.69
N SER A 360 -3.28 3.94 -2.41
CA SER A 360 -4.05 4.46 -1.28
C SER A 360 -4.06 6.00 -1.26
N VAL A 361 -2.90 6.64 -1.41
CA VAL A 361 -2.78 8.10 -1.45
C VAL A 361 -3.47 8.68 -2.68
N ALA A 362 -3.24 8.10 -3.87
CA ALA A 362 -3.86 8.57 -5.10
C ALA A 362 -5.39 8.43 -5.06
N PHE A 363 -5.89 7.29 -4.57
CA PHE A 363 -7.31 7.03 -4.36
C PHE A 363 -7.93 8.06 -3.42
N TYR A 364 -7.33 8.29 -2.24
CA TYR A 364 -7.83 9.25 -1.26
C TYR A 364 -7.91 10.67 -1.84
N LEU A 365 -6.85 11.12 -2.53
CA LEU A 365 -6.83 12.44 -3.15
C LEU A 365 -7.94 12.59 -4.21
N ARG A 366 -8.13 11.57 -5.05
CA ARG A 366 -9.14 11.59 -6.10
C ARG A 366 -10.56 11.52 -5.53
N PHE A 367 -10.77 10.68 -4.52
CA PHE A 367 -12.03 10.59 -3.79
C PHE A 367 -12.39 11.93 -3.14
N ARG A 368 -11.43 12.58 -2.47
CA ARG A 368 -11.63 13.90 -1.84
C ARG A 368 -12.01 14.97 -2.85
N GLU A 369 -11.38 14.97 -4.03
CA GLU A 369 -11.70 15.91 -5.11
C GLU A 369 -13.13 15.70 -5.62
N GLN A 370 -13.51 14.45 -5.90
CA GLN A 370 -14.88 14.10 -6.32
C GLN A 370 -15.92 14.45 -5.25
N TYR A 371 -15.61 14.21 -3.98
CA TYR A 371 -16.49 14.53 -2.86
C TYR A 371 -16.71 16.05 -2.74
N LYS A 372 -15.64 16.86 -2.86
CA LYS A 372 -15.75 18.33 -2.85
C LYS A 372 -16.59 18.85 -4.02
N LEU A 373 -16.40 18.33 -5.22
CA LEU A 373 -17.18 18.71 -6.39
C LEU A 373 -18.68 18.43 -6.17
N ARG A 374 -19.04 17.25 -5.64
CA ARG A 374 -20.42 16.92 -5.29
C ARG A 374 -21.01 17.90 -4.25
N LEU A 375 -20.23 18.28 -3.24
CA LEU A 375 -20.67 19.21 -2.21
C LEU A 375 -20.85 20.65 -2.75
N GLN A 376 -19.98 21.08 -3.68
CA GLN A 376 -20.12 22.38 -4.35
C GLN A 376 -21.39 22.43 -5.20
N ILE A 377 -21.65 21.39 -5.99
CA ILE A 377 -22.88 21.26 -6.78
C ILE A 377 -24.09 21.34 -5.85
N LYS A 378 -24.10 20.60 -4.73
CA LYS A 378 -25.17 20.66 -3.73
C LYS A 378 -25.43 22.10 -3.25
N LYS A 379 -24.39 22.81 -2.82
CA LYS A 379 -24.51 24.19 -2.32
C LYS A 379 -25.05 25.14 -3.38
N GLN A 380 -24.70 24.92 -4.65
CA GLN A 380 -25.23 25.71 -5.76
C GLN A 380 -26.73 25.46 -6.01
N PHE A 381 -27.21 24.23 -5.88
CA PHE A 381 -28.63 23.90 -6.02
C PHE A 381 -29.53 24.48 -4.92
N GLU A 382 -29.01 24.66 -3.69
CA GLU A 382 -29.75 25.26 -2.57
C GLU A 382 -30.15 26.73 -2.79
N HIS A 383 -29.53 27.43 -3.76
CA HIS A 383 -29.91 28.81 -4.10
C HIS A 383 -31.06 28.90 -5.11
N TYR A 384 -31.34 27.82 -5.84
CA TYR A 384 -32.36 27.80 -6.90
C TYR A 384 -33.64 27.04 -6.47
N LEU A 385 -33.54 26.21 -5.44
CA LEU A 385 -34.65 25.39 -4.94
C LEU A 385 -34.70 25.50 -3.42
N ASP A 386 -35.91 25.43 -2.84
CA ASP A 386 -36.06 25.36 -1.39
C ASP A 386 -35.22 24.17 -0.84
N PRO A 387 -34.37 24.37 0.18
CA PRO A 387 -33.50 23.32 0.71
C PRO A 387 -34.24 22.04 1.14
N ARG A 388 -35.52 22.16 1.53
CA ARG A 388 -36.38 21.03 1.88
C ARG A 388 -36.75 20.19 0.66
N GLN A 389 -36.96 20.84 -0.49
CA GLN A 389 -37.17 20.15 -1.77
C GLN A 389 -35.90 19.42 -2.21
N VAL A 390 -34.75 20.08 -2.15
CA VAL A 390 -33.45 19.46 -2.48
C VAL A 390 -33.20 18.22 -1.64
N LYS A 391 -33.50 18.28 -0.33
CA LYS A 391 -33.37 17.13 0.57
C LYS A 391 -34.35 16.00 0.22
N ARG A 392 -35.59 16.32 -0.14
CA ARG A 392 -36.61 15.34 -0.54
C ARG A 392 -36.24 14.65 -1.86
N LEU A 393 -35.76 15.39 -2.85
CA LEU A 393 -35.28 14.87 -4.14
C LEU A 393 -34.05 13.97 -4.00
N GLN A 394 -33.21 14.16 -2.98
CA GLN A 394 -32.10 13.24 -2.70
C GLN A 394 -32.55 11.91 -2.13
N GLN A 395 -33.63 11.91 -1.35
CA GLN A 395 -34.20 10.69 -0.77
C GLN A 395 -34.96 9.90 -1.83
N ASP A 396 -35.64 10.60 -2.74
CA ASP A 396 -36.41 10.01 -3.82
C ASP A 396 -36.26 10.84 -5.11
N PRO A 397 -35.31 10.48 -5.98
CA PRO A 397 -35.11 11.16 -7.26
C PRO A 397 -36.31 11.07 -8.21
N ASP A 398 -37.19 10.09 -8.06
CA ASP A 398 -38.34 9.85 -8.94
C ASP A 398 -39.47 10.89 -8.72
N LEU A 399 -39.33 11.74 -7.70
CA LEU A 399 -40.20 12.90 -7.47
C LEU A 399 -40.00 14.02 -8.53
N LEU A 400 -38.93 13.98 -9.34
CA LEU A 400 -38.69 14.90 -10.47
C LEU A 400 -39.55 14.54 -11.70
N LYS A 401 -40.86 14.50 -11.52
CA LYS A 401 -41.84 14.29 -12.61
C LYS A 401 -42.96 15.31 -12.53
N LEU A 402 -43.53 15.67 -13.68
CA LEU A 402 -44.71 16.54 -13.75
C LEU A 402 -45.90 15.90 -13.01
N GLY A 403 -46.73 16.77 -12.42
CA GLY A 403 -47.90 16.38 -11.65
C GLY A 403 -47.83 16.89 -10.22
N GLY A 404 -48.89 16.61 -9.46
CA GLY A 404 -49.01 17.08 -8.09
C GLY A 404 -50.14 16.39 -7.34
N GLU A 405 -50.19 16.62 -6.03
CA GLU A 405 -51.24 16.13 -5.15
C GLU A 405 -52.24 17.24 -4.85
N LYS A 406 -53.53 16.90 -4.73
CA LYS A 406 -54.51 17.83 -4.17
C LYS A 406 -54.24 17.98 -2.68
N ARG A 407 -53.99 19.20 -2.23
CA ARG A 407 -53.67 19.52 -0.84
C ARG A 407 -54.34 20.82 -0.42
N ARG A 408 -54.82 20.86 0.83
CA ARG A 408 -55.28 22.10 1.47
C ARG A 408 -54.07 22.85 1.98
N CYS A 409 -53.85 24.05 1.47
CA CYS A 409 -52.72 24.91 1.83
C CYS A 409 -53.22 26.33 2.07
N THR A 410 -52.39 27.14 2.75
CA THR A 410 -52.60 28.59 2.83
C THR A 410 -51.60 29.27 1.92
N PHE A 411 -52.10 30.19 1.09
CA PHE A 411 -51.34 30.94 0.11
C PHE A 411 -51.24 32.38 0.56
N LEU A 412 -50.03 32.92 0.52
CA LEU A 412 -49.74 34.32 0.84
C LEU A 412 -49.14 34.95 -0.41
N PHE A 413 -49.76 36.03 -0.86
CA PHE A 413 -49.24 36.89 -1.92
C PHE A 413 -48.88 38.24 -1.32
N THR A 414 -47.76 38.79 -1.75
CA THR A 414 -47.35 40.15 -1.44
C THR A 414 -47.15 40.96 -2.70
N ASP A 415 -47.30 42.29 -2.61
CA ASP A 415 -46.94 43.26 -3.65
C ASP A 415 -46.29 44.48 -3.01
N VAL A 416 -45.24 45.03 -3.63
CA VAL A 416 -44.55 46.21 -3.11
C VAL A 416 -45.22 47.47 -3.63
N ARG A 417 -45.89 48.20 -2.74
CA ARG A 417 -46.53 49.48 -3.05
C ARG A 417 -45.50 50.60 -3.12
N GLY A 418 -45.67 51.48 -4.11
CA GLY A 418 -44.78 52.62 -4.35
C GLY A 418 -43.55 52.28 -5.20
N PHE A 419 -43.39 51.02 -5.62
CA PHE A 419 -42.24 50.58 -6.41
C PHE A 419 -42.14 51.29 -7.76
N THR A 420 -43.24 51.45 -8.49
CA THR A 420 -43.26 52.16 -9.78
C THR A 420 -42.79 53.61 -9.63
N ALA A 421 -43.26 54.31 -8.60
CA ALA A 421 -42.82 55.68 -8.32
C ALA A 421 -41.32 55.74 -7.98
N LEU A 422 -40.81 54.81 -7.16
CA LEU A 422 -39.38 54.71 -6.86
C LEU A 422 -38.55 54.41 -8.11
N SER A 423 -39.03 53.54 -9.01
CA SER A 423 -38.35 53.19 -10.25
C SER A 423 -38.26 54.33 -11.27
N GLU A 424 -39.12 55.35 -11.14
CA GLU A 424 -39.09 56.55 -11.96
C GLU A 424 -38.14 57.63 -11.40
N THR A 425 -37.73 57.52 -10.12
CA THR A 425 -36.95 58.57 -9.45
C THR A 425 -35.53 58.15 -9.06
N LEU A 426 -35.26 56.85 -8.90
CA LEU A 426 -33.97 56.31 -8.48
C LEU A 426 -33.22 55.64 -9.62
N GLU A 427 -31.89 55.53 -9.50
CA GLU A 427 -31.07 54.77 -10.44
C GLU A 427 -31.37 53.25 -10.35
N PRO A 428 -31.27 52.48 -11.45
CA PRO A 428 -31.61 51.05 -11.48
C PRO A 428 -30.92 50.20 -10.41
N GLU A 429 -29.68 50.50 -10.07
CA GLU A 429 -28.91 49.80 -9.02
C GLU A 429 -29.52 50.02 -7.62
N GLU A 430 -30.01 51.24 -7.34
CA GLU A 430 -30.63 51.60 -6.06
C GLU A 430 -32.01 50.94 -5.92
N VAL A 431 -32.80 50.97 -7.00
CA VAL A 431 -34.09 50.26 -7.08
C VAL A 431 -33.90 48.77 -6.84
N THR A 432 -32.88 48.16 -7.47
CA THR A 432 -32.55 46.74 -7.30
C THR A 432 -32.15 46.41 -5.86
N LYS A 433 -31.41 47.31 -5.19
CA LYS A 433 -31.01 47.12 -3.78
C LYS A 433 -32.22 47.18 -2.84
N ILE A 434 -33.14 48.10 -3.06
CA ILE A 434 -34.39 48.21 -2.28
C ILE A 434 -35.26 46.98 -2.50
N MET A 435 -35.44 46.55 -3.75
CA MET A 435 -36.20 45.35 -4.11
C MET A 435 -35.61 44.10 -3.47
N ASN A 436 -34.31 43.87 -3.61
CA ASN A 436 -33.65 42.71 -3.00
C ASN A 436 -33.81 42.71 -1.47
N LYS A 437 -33.71 43.87 -0.81
CA LYS A 437 -33.91 43.99 0.63
C LYS A 437 -35.36 43.70 1.03
N ALA A 438 -36.34 44.25 0.31
CA ALA A 438 -37.76 44.00 0.56
C ALA A 438 -38.11 42.51 0.37
N LEU A 439 -37.67 41.89 -0.73
CA LEU A 439 -37.89 40.46 -1.00
C LEU A 439 -37.17 39.56 0.02
N THR A 440 -35.99 39.97 0.50
CA THR A 440 -35.25 39.24 1.54
C THR A 440 -36.04 39.20 2.85
N ILE A 441 -36.50 40.37 3.32
CA ILE A 441 -37.33 40.49 4.55
C ILE A 441 -38.55 39.58 4.47
N GLN A 442 -39.27 39.62 3.34
CA GLN A 442 -40.44 38.79 3.12
C GLN A 442 -40.09 37.30 3.14
N SER A 443 -39.05 36.91 2.41
CA SER A 443 -38.63 35.51 2.31
C SER A 443 -38.13 34.94 3.64
N ASP A 444 -37.47 35.76 4.46
CA ASP A 444 -36.94 35.34 5.76
C ASP A 444 -38.07 35.15 6.77
N ALA A 445 -39.10 36.01 6.74
CA ALA A 445 -40.32 35.81 7.51
C ALA A 445 -41.02 34.50 7.10
N VAL A 446 -41.24 34.28 5.81
CA VAL A 446 -41.86 33.03 5.30
C VAL A 446 -41.08 31.79 5.77
N LYS A 447 -39.74 31.81 5.66
CA LYS A 447 -38.88 30.71 6.13
C LYS A 447 -38.97 30.51 7.64
N LYS A 448 -38.98 31.59 8.44
CA LYS A 448 -39.11 31.55 9.91
C LYS A 448 -40.39 30.84 10.34
N TYR A 449 -41.49 31.09 9.63
CA TYR A 449 -42.78 30.47 9.87
C TYR A 449 -42.98 29.12 9.15
N GLY A 450 -41.93 28.54 8.56
CA GLY A 450 -42.01 27.23 7.93
C GLY A 450 -42.77 27.21 6.59
N GLY A 451 -43.13 28.36 6.03
CA GLY A 451 -43.66 28.48 4.67
C GLY A 451 -42.58 28.27 3.61
N MET A 452 -42.98 27.94 2.38
CA MET A 452 -42.13 27.82 1.20
C MET A 452 -42.38 29.03 0.29
N VAL A 453 -41.34 29.78 -0.06
CA VAL A 453 -41.43 30.75 -1.15
C VAL A 453 -41.51 29.96 -2.46
N ASP A 454 -42.61 30.11 -3.19
CA ASP A 454 -42.82 29.46 -4.48
C ASP A 454 -42.04 30.22 -5.56
N LYS A 455 -42.37 31.49 -5.75
CA LYS A 455 -41.72 32.34 -6.75
C LYS A 455 -41.83 33.82 -6.43
N TYR A 456 -40.94 34.59 -7.06
CA TYR A 456 -41.03 36.03 -7.20
C TYR A 456 -41.62 36.37 -8.56
N ILE A 457 -42.56 37.31 -8.60
CA ILE A 457 -43.27 37.75 -9.81
C ILE A 457 -43.10 39.27 -9.92
N GLY A 458 -41.98 39.71 -10.49
CA GLY A 458 -41.61 41.13 -10.44
C GLY A 458 -41.31 41.55 -9.00
N ASP A 459 -42.11 42.47 -8.48
CA ASP A 459 -42.10 42.99 -7.11
C ASP A 459 -42.98 42.19 -6.13
N ALA A 460 -43.76 41.22 -6.63
CA ALA A 460 -44.59 40.35 -5.81
C ALA A 460 -43.86 39.07 -5.36
N MET A 461 -44.22 38.54 -4.19
CA MET A 461 -43.80 37.22 -3.72
C MET A 461 -45.02 36.33 -3.48
N MET A 462 -44.93 35.07 -3.92
CA MET A 462 -45.88 34.02 -3.58
C MET A 462 -45.25 33.03 -2.59
N ALA A 463 -45.96 32.74 -1.51
CA ALA A 463 -45.59 31.73 -0.54
C ALA A 463 -46.71 30.72 -0.30
N ILE A 464 -46.32 29.48 -0.02
CA ILE A 464 -47.19 28.34 0.26
C ILE A 464 -46.89 27.83 1.67
N PHE A 465 -47.91 27.73 2.50
CA PHE A 465 -47.85 27.09 3.81
C PHE A 465 -48.54 25.72 3.72
N ASN A 466 -48.02 24.74 4.46
CA ASN A 466 -48.40 23.32 4.36
C ASN A 466 -47.98 22.65 3.03
N ALA A 467 -46.89 23.11 2.42
CA ALA A 467 -46.19 22.40 1.35
C ALA A 467 -44.71 22.84 1.29
N PRO A 468 -43.76 21.97 0.89
CA PRO A 468 -43.93 20.55 0.60
C PRO A 468 -44.12 19.67 1.85
N LEU A 469 -43.76 20.22 3.02
CA LEU A 469 -43.88 19.54 4.30
C LEU A 469 -45.19 19.90 4.98
N ASP A 470 -45.71 18.96 5.76
CA ASP A 470 -46.89 19.21 6.59
C ASP A 470 -46.61 20.30 7.61
N LEU A 471 -47.55 21.24 7.72
CA LEU A 471 -47.52 22.34 8.66
C LEU A 471 -48.90 22.46 9.32
N GLN A 472 -48.98 22.10 10.59
CA GLN A 472 -50.22 22.20 11.36
C GLN A 472 -50.57 23.67 11.61
N HIS A 473 -51.86 23.99 11.61
CA HIS A 473 -52.35 25.36 11.81
C HIS A 473 -51.74 26.37 10.82
N HIS A 474 -51.52 25.95 9.58
CA HIS A 474 -50.90 26.76 8.53
C HIS A 474 -51.67 28.05 8.25
N GLU A 475 -52.96 28.10 8.57
CA GLU A 475 -53.81 29.30 8.52
C GLU A 475 -53.35 30.37 9.53
N ASN A 476 -53.17 29.99 10.81
CA ASN A 476 -52.68 30.90 11.85
C ASN A 476 -51.28 31.41 11.51
N ILE A 477 -50.41 30.46 11.13
CA ILE A 477 -49.01 30.72 10.85
C ILE A 477 -48.84 31.67 9.66
N ALA A 478 -49.67 31.53 8.62
CA ALA A 478 -49.65 32.46 7.48
C ALA A 478 -50.11 33.87 7.88
N VAL A 479 -51.08 34.00 8.78
CA VAL A 479 -51.53 35.30 9.31
C VAL A 479 -50.43 35.95 10.17
N ASP A 480 -49.75 35.17 11.01
CA ASP A 480 -48.61 35.65 11.80
C ASP A 480 -47.45 36.09 10.92
N CYS A 481 -47.16 35.31 9.87
CA CYS A 481 -46.18 35.69 8.87
C CYS A 481 -46.56 37.00 8.17
N ALA A 482 -47.84 37.19 7.82
CA ALA A 482 -48.30 38.42 7.19
C ALA A 482 -48.11 39.65 8.10
N LYS A 483 -48.40 39.52 9.40
CA LYS A 483 -48.16 40.58 10.40
C LYS A 483 -46.66 40.89 10.52
N GLU A 484 -45.83 39.88 10.68
CA GLU A 484 -44.38 40.06 10.84
C GLU A 484 -43.73 40.65 9.58
N ILE A 485 -44.23 40.33 8.38
CA ILE A 485 -43.78 40.98 7.14
C ILE A 485 -44.04 42.49 7.20
N GLN A 486 -45.24 42.92 7.62
CA GLN A 486 -45.55 44.35 7.76
C GLN A 486 -44.64 45.03 8.79
N GLU A 487 -44.53 44.44 9.98
CA GLU A 487 -43.70 44.97 11.06
C GLU A 487 -42.23 45.11 10.63
N ASN A 488 -41.67 44.09 9.99
CA ASN A 488 -40.27 44.11 9.56
C ASN A 488 -40.02 45.10 8.41
N ILE A 489 -40.98 45.30 7.50
CA ILE A 489 -40.86 46.30 6.43
C ILE A 489 -40.91 47.71 6.99
N ILE A 490 -41.83 47.98 7.91
CA ILE A 490 -41.93 49.28 8.60
C ILE A 490 -40.64 49.55 9.39
N ALA A 491 -40.15 48.56 10.14
CA ALA A 491 -38.92 48.69 10.92
C ALA A 491 -37.65 48.87 10.05
N ALA A 492 -37.65 48.33 8.83
CA ALA A 492 -36.52 48.44 7.92
C ALA A 492 -36.38 49.83 7.26
N ASP A 493 -37.45 50.65 7.30
CA ASP A 493 -37.55 52.03 6.77
C ASP A 493 -36.96 52.18 5.35
N ILE A 494 -37.37 51.29 4.46
CA ILE A 494 -36.85 51.21 3.08
C ILE A 494 -37.70 51.99 2.06
N GLY A 495 -38.64 52.81 2.53
CA GLY A 495 -39.48 53.68 1.68
C GLY A 495 -40.54 52.96 0.85
N VAL A 496 -40.89 51.72 1.19
CA VAL A 496 -41.95 50.94 0.53
C VAL A 496 -42.95 50.40 1.54
N ALA A 497 -44.19 50.21 1.10
CA ALA A 497 -45.22 49.48 1.85
C ALA A 497 -45.53 48.17 1.14
N ILE A 498 -46.08 47.18 1.85
CA ILE A 498 -46.47 45.90 1.25
C ILE A 498 -47.98 45.72 1.34
N GLY A 499 -48.62 45.28 0.26
CA GLY A 499 -49.95 44.67 0.34
C GLY A 499 -49.81 43.18 0.55
N VAL A 500 -50.58 42.58 1.46
CA VAL A 500 -50.57 41.13 1.71
C VAL A 500 -51.96 40.54 1.55
N GLY A 501 -52.09 39.50 0.73
CA GLY A 501 -53.31 38.71 0.57
C GLY A 501 -53.11 37.29 1.07
N VAL A 502 -53.97 36.83 1.98
CA VAL A 502 -53.90 35.47 2.57
C VAL A 502 -55.21 34.71 2.32
N ASN A 503 -55.13 33.56 1.67
CA ASN A 503 -56.30 32.69 1.48
C ASN A 503 -55.95 31.20 1.65
N THR A 504 -56.90 30.44 2.20
CA THR A 504 -56.77 29.00 2.42
C THR A 504 -57.73 28.24 1.51
N GLY A 505 -57.30 27.08 1.03
CA GLY A 505 -58.18 26.18 0.28
C GLY A 505 -57.42 25.05 -0.40
N GLU A 506 -58.16 24.20 -1.12
CA GLU A 506 -57.56 23.11 -1.91
C GLU A 506 -56.89 23.66 -3.18
N ALA A 507 -55.68 23.19 -3.45
CA ALA A 507 -54.98 23.39 -4.71
C ALA A 507 -54.22 22.11 -5.10
N VAL A 508 -53.82 22.01 -6.36
CA VAL A 508 -52.87 20.98 -6.79
C VAL A 508 -51.47 21.52 -6.53
N ILE A 509 -50.69 20.80 -5.73
CA ILE A 509 -49.31 21.16 -5.38
C ILE A 509 -48.36 20.14 -6.02
N GLY A 510 -47.39 20.61 -6.79
CA GLY A 510 -46.38 19.74 -7.38
C GLY A 510 -45.56 20.41 -8.48
N ASN A 511 -44.89 19.60 -9.29
CA ASN A 511 -44.05 20.08 -10.38
C ASN A 511 -44.90 20.50 -11.57
N MET A 512 -44.83 21.78 -11.92
CA MET A 512 -45.65 22.41 -12.94
C MET A 512 -44.77 23.20 -13.92
N GLY A 513 -45.05 23.02 -15.22
CA GLY A 513 -44.28 23.66 -16.28
C GLY A 513 -44.22 22.78 -17.53
N SER A 514 -43.14 22.93 -18.28
CA SER A 514 -42.81 22.10 -19.44
C SER A 514 -41.98 20.87 -19.05
N ASP A 515 -41.93 19.85 -19.91
CA ASP A 515 -41.11 18.65 -19.70
C ASP A 515 -39.62 18.97 -19.47
N THR A 516 -39.13 20.09 -20.02
CA THR A 516 -37.74 20.55 -19.91
C THR A 516 -37.48 21.50 -18.75
N ARG A 517 -38.53 22.13 -18.21
CA ARG A 517 -38.42 23.15 -17.16
C ARG A 517 -39.74 23.25 -16.41
N PHE A 518 -39.72 22.88 -15.14
CA PHE A 518 -40.85 22.93 -14.24
C PHE A 518 -40.39 23.39 -12.85
N ASP A 519 -41.30 24.04 -12.13
CA ASP A 519 -41.10 24.48 -10.75
C ASP A 519 -42.09 23.76 -9.84
N TYR A 520 -41.69 23.49 -8.60
CA TYR A 520 -42.62 22.99 -7.60
C TYR A 520 -43.51 24.14 -7.12
N SER A 521 -44.78 24.14 -7.53
CA SER A 521 -45.69 25.27 -7.37
C SER A 521 -47.12 24.81 -7.07
N ALA A 522 -48.05 25.75 -6.94
CA ALA A 522 -49.47 25.51 -6.68
C ALA A 522 -50.35 26.06 -7.81
N ILE A 523 -51.33 25.27 -8.25
CA ILE A 523 -52.41 25.73 -9.13
C ILE A 523 -53.77 25.43 -8.49
N GLY A 524 -54.61 26.46 -8.39
CA GLY A 524 -55.97 26.32 -7.87
C GLY A 524 -56.69 27.64 -7.71
N ASP A 525 -58.01 27.57 -7.53
CA ASP A 525 -58.84 28.75 -7.28
C ASP A 525 -58.48 29.45 -5.97
N ALA A 526 -58.03 28.70 -4.95
CA ALA A 526 -57.56 29.26 -3.68
C ALA A 526 -56.30 30.13 -3.84
N VAL A 527 -55.37 29.73 -4.73
CA VAL A 527 -54.16 30.49 -5.08
C VAL A 527 -54.54 31.81 -5.75
N ASN A 528 -55.41 31.73 -6.76
CA ASN A 528 -55.91 32.92 -7.47
C ASN A 528 -56.68 33.87 -6.54
N THR A 529 -57.39 33.33 -5.55
CA THR A 529 -58.11 34.13 -4.56
C THR A 529 -57.13 34.90 -3.66
N ALA A 530 -56.04 34.28 -3.20
CA ALA A 530 -55.01 34.97 -2.43
C ALA A 530 -54.37 36.13 -3.22
N ALA A 531 -54.01 35.91 -4.49
CA ALA A 531 -53.48 36.95 -5.37
C ALA A 531 -54.46 38.13 -5.55
N ARG A 532 -55.76 37.83 -5.70
CA ARG A 532 -56.80 38.87 -5.81
C ARG A 532 -57.02 39.62 -4.51
N LEU A 533 -56.92 38.95 -3.36
CA LEU A 533 -57.00 39.60 -2.05
C LEU A 533 -55.84 40.58 -1.88
N GLU A 534 -54.61 40.18 -2.23
CA GLU A 534 -53.45 41.07 -2.26
C GLU A 534 -53.80 42.31 -3.09
N SER A 535 -54.21 42.14 -4.35
CA SER A 535 -54.41 43.29 -5.24
C SER A 535 -55.57 44.19 -4.79
N ALA A 536 -56.56 43.64 -4.08
CA ALA A 536 -57.71 44.36 -3.52
C ALA A 536 -57.36 45.16 -2.24
N THR A 537 -56.19 44.94 -1.64
CA THR A 537 -55.75 45.66 -0.44
C THR A 537 -55.76 47.19 -0.67
N LYS A 538 -55.46 47.64 -1.90
CA LYS A 538 -55.49 49.05 -2.33
C LYS A 538 -56.90 49.65 -2.30
N GLU A 539 -57.91 48.91 -2.78
CA GLU A 539 -59.32 49.33 -2.77
C GLU A 539 -59.92 49.29 -1.36
N ALA A 540 -59.51 48.31 -0.56
CA ALA A 540 -59.97 48.15 0.82
C ALA A 540 -59.34 49.16 1.80
N GLY A 541 -58.23 49.81 1.43
CA GLY A 541 -57.54 50.79 2.27
C GLY A 541 -56.82 50.17 3.48
N VAL A 542 -56.44 48.91 3.39
CA VAL A 542 -55.72 48.16 4.45
C VAL A 542 -54.50 47.46 3.86
N ASP A 543 -53.55 47.05 4.71
CA ASP A 543 -52.30 46.43 4.25
C ASP A 543 -52.36 44.90 4.20
N ILE A 544 -53.29 44.29 4.93
CA ILE A 544 -53.50 42.83 4.96
C ILE A 544 -54.96 42.53 4.68
N LEU A 545 -55.23 41.66 3.69
CA LEU A 545 -56.54 41.09 3.43
C LEU A 545 -56.52 39.57 3.57
N ILE A 546 -57.51 39.06 4.30
CA ILE A 546 -57.67 37.65 4.64
C ILE A 546 -59.00 37.14 4.08
N GLY A 547 -58.98 35.98 3.43
CA GLY A 547 -60.16 35.34 2.87
C GLY A 547 -61.01 34.57 3.90
N GLU A 548 -62.28 34.36 3.59
CA GLU A 548 -63.25 33.64 4.44
C GLU A 548 -62.78 32.26 4.91
N GLU A 549 -62.16 31.47 4.03
CA GLU A 549 -61.64 30.15 4.40
C GLU A 549 -60.41 30.23 5.33
N THR A 550 -59.65 31.31 5.32
CA THR A 550 -58.60 31.49 6.33
C THR A 550 -59.21 31.94 7.64
N GLU A 551 -60.16 32.89 7.62
CA GLU A 551 -60.82 33.39 8.84
C GLU A 551 -61.52 32.27 9.62
N LYS A 552 -62.28 31.43 8.94
CA LYS A 552 -63.05 30.33 9.55
C LYS A 552 -62.20 29.31 10.30
N TYR A 553 -60.95 29.12 9.87
CA TYR A 553 -60.05 28.09 10.42
C TYR A 553 -58.89 28.70 11.20
N CYS A 554 -58.71 30.02 11.17
CA CYS A 554 -57.72 30.68 11.99
C CYS A 554 -58.24 30.92 13.41
N GLY A 555 -57.35 30.89 14.39
CA GLY A 555 -57.69 31.13 15.80
C GLY A 555 -57.83 32.61 16.18
N TYR A 556 -57.82 33.53 15.21
CA TYR A 556 -57.82 34.97 15.44
C TYR A 556 -59.21 35.59 15.29
N THR A 557 -59.53 36.57 16.13
CA THR A 557 -60.69 37.45 15.93
C THR A 557 -60.33 38.51 14.88
N LEU A 558 -60.75 38.29 13.63
CA LEU A 558 -60.47 39.20 12.52
C LEU A 558 -61.59 40.23 12.34
N GLN A 559 -61.26 41.43 11.87
CA GLN A 559 -62.22 42.46 11.55
C GLN A 559 -62.83 42.21 10.16
N SER A 560 -64.15 42.01 10.09
CA SER A 560 -64.89 41.91 8.82
C SER A 560 -64.95 43.25 8.10
N LEU A 561 -64.65 43.26 6.81
CA LEU A 561 -64.78 44.43 5.93
C LEU A 561 -65.96 44.27 4.95
N LYS A 562 -66.28 45.32 4.20
CA LYS A 562 -67.33 45.25 3.16
C LYS A 562 -66.89 44.27 2.06
N PRO A 563 -67.75 43.33 1.62
CA PRO A 563 -67.39 42.38 0.57
C PRO A 563 -66.98 43.10 -0.73
N ILE A 564 -65.89 42.63 -1.35
CA ILE A 564 -65.34 43.23 -2.59
C ILE A 564 -65.64 42.33 -3.78
N LYS A 565 -66.03 42.95 -4.90
CA LYS A 565 -66.23 42.24 -6.17
C LYS A 565 -64.92 42.17 -6.94
N VAL A 566 -64.27 41.01 -6.91
CA VAL A 566 -63.05 40.77 -7.68
C VAL A 566 -63.33 40.17 -9.05
N LYS A 567 -62.45 40.43 -10.02
CA LYS A 567 -62.55 39.93 -11.39
C LYS A 567 -62.64 38.39 -11.42
N GLY A 568 -63.65 37.84 -12.10
CA GLY A 568 -63.82 36.40 -12.28
C GLY A 568 -64.45 35.64 -11.10
N LYS A 569 -65.08 36.33 -10.15
CA LYS A 569 -65.97 35.73 -9.14
C LYS A 569 -67.38 36.28 -9.32
N GLU A 570 -68.38 35.39 -9.38
CA GLU A 570 -69.79 35.80 -9.49
C GLU A 570 -70.32 36.42 -8.20
N LYS A 571 -69.90 35.87 -7.05
CA LYS A 571 -70.24 36.37 -5.71
C LYS A 571 -69.12 37.28 -5.19
N PRO A 572 -69.44 38.43 -4.55
CA PRO A 572 -68.46 39.23 -3.83
C PRO A 572 -67.72 38.38 -2.78
N LEU A 573 -66.41 38.57 -2.66
CA LEU A 573 -65.61 37.89 -1.65
C LEU A 573 -65.83 38.55 -0.29
N LYS A 574 -66.12 37.74 0.74
CA LYS A 574 -66.02 38.21 2.12
C LYS A 574 -64.55 38.32 2.50
N ILE A 575 -64.19 39.48 3.04
CA ILE A 575 -62.81 39.85 3.31
C ILE A 575 -62.67 40.34 4.74
N TYR A 576 -61.51 40.07 5.32
CA TYR A 576 -61.19 40.35 6.71
C TYR A 576 -59.81 40.99 6.80
N THR A 577 -59.55 41.73 7.87
CA THR A 577 -58.22 42.25 8.23
C THR A 577 -57.89 41.89 9.68
N VAL A 578 -56.60 41.99 10.02
CA VAL A 578 -56.09 41.82 11.40
C VAL A 578 -56.37 43.03 12.28
#